data_AF-A0A925TBN1-F1
#
_entry.id   AF-A0A925TBN1-F1
#
_cell.length_a   1.000
_cell.length_b   1.000
_cell.length_c   1.000
_cell.angle_alpha   90.00
_cell.angle_beta   90.00
_cell.angle_gamma   90.00
#
_symmetry.space_group_name_H-M   'P 1'
#
loop_
_entity.id
_entity.type
_entity.pdbx_description
1 polymer ?
#
loop_
_entity_poly.entity_id
_entity_poly.type
_entity_poly.pdbx_seq_one_letter_code
_entity_poly.pdbx_strand_id
1 'polypeptide(L)'
;RQITTARDTAILASAILKEFPEYIHYFKQPNVAVGKRRLANRNSLIRRMAEADGMKTGFVCNSGFNLVASATQKGRRLVAVVFGAQSGKARADLAQLLLVDGFTRGPNDARPRISSLANQSLGTLVPTDMTASVCKKKPVVTLVSPHKLGGWGISLGSYETAQKADMALRGRLLSPSGMILAGSAGVMKLPGSGYGAVVWNIDQAQSLSTCAHFREEGVYCNVMMPETFTAISALLPKPPLKAEKPRAQGSDGVKSKTKPRAKK
;
A
#
# COMPACT_ATOMS: atom_id res chain seq x y z
N ARG A 1 15.55 -3.01 -17.82
CA ARG A 1 14.46 -2.73 -16.86
C ARG A 1 13.13 -3.04 -17.55
N GLN A 2 12.23 -3.83 -16.94
CA GLN A 2 10.92 -4.14 -17.51
C GLN A 2 9.85 -3.26 -16.85
N ILE A 3 9.07 -2.53 -17.64
CA ILE A 3 8.04 -1.58 -17.17
C ILE A 3 6.76 -1.82 -17.99
N THR A 4 5.61 -1.65 -17.36
CA THR A 4 4.29 -1.67 -18.01
C THR A 4 3.35 -0.72 -17.26
N THR A 5 2.21 -0.37 -17.85
CA THR A 5 1.18 0.44 -17.22
C THR A 5 -0.08 -0.38 -16.95
N ALA A 6 -0.96 0.14 -16.08
CA ALA A 6 -2.26 -0.47 -15.85
C ALA A 6 -3.09 -0.51 -17.15
N ARG A 7 -2.98 0.52 -18.00
CA ARG A 7 -3.61 0.59 -19.31
C ARG A 7 -3.13 -0.53 -20.22
N ASP A 8 -1.82 -0.65 -20.40
CA ASP A 8 -1.25 -1.64 -21.33
C ASP A 8 -1.60 -3.06 -20.88
N THR A 9 -1.62 -3.30 -19.57
CA THR A 9 -2.04 -4.57 -18.98
C THR A 9 -3.53 -4.85 -19.19
N ALA A 10 -4.39 -3.83 -19.13
CA ALA A 10 -5.81 -3.99 -19.41
C ALA A 10 -6.11 -4.17 -20.90
N ILE A 11 -5.29 -3.58 -21.81
CA ILE A 11 -5.33 -3.89 -23.25
C ILE A 11 -4.97 -5.36 -23.45
N LEU A 12 -3.86 -5.83 -22.87
CA LEU A 12 -3.43 -7.22 -22.96
C LEU A 12 -4.49 -8.19 -22.40
N ALA A 13 -5.05 -7.90 -21.24
CA ALA A 13 -6.10 -8.72 -20.65
C ALA A 13 -7.35 -8.77 -21.56
N SER A 14 -7.72 -7.63 -22.15
CA SER A 14 -8.84 -7.56 -23.09
C SER A 14 -8.57 -8.37 -24.36
N ALA A 15 -7.36 -8.33 -24.90
CA ALA A 15 -6.95 -9.14 -26.05
C ALA A 15 -7.03 -10.64 -25.72
N ILE A 16 -6.44 -11.09 -24.61
CA ILE A 16 -6.51 -12.49 -24.17
C ILE A 16 -7.95 -12.99 -24.05
N LEU A 17 -8.83 -12.19 -23.42
CA LEU A 17 -10.22 -12.58 -23.19
C LEU A 17 -11.07 -12.62 -24.47
N LYS A 18 -10.67 -11.89 -25.52
CA LYS A 18 -11.40 -11.81 -26.80
C LYS A 18 -10.86 -12.77 -27.84
N GLU A 19 -9.54 -12.84 -27.97
CA GLU A 19 -8.85 -13.58 -29.02
C GLU A 19 -8.59 -15.03 -28.63
N PHE A 20 -8.52 -15.33 -27.33
CA PHE A 20 -8.22 -16.68 -26.81
C PHE A 20 -9.20 -17.15 -25.71
N PRO A 21 -10.52 -17.08 -25.95
CA PRO A 21 -11.52 -17.43 -24.94
C PRO A 21 -11.42 -18.88 -24.45
N GLU A 22 -10.92 -19.81 -25.28
CA GLU A 22 -10.73 -21.22 -24.97
C GLU A 22 -9.80 -21.44 -23.77
N TYR A 23 -8.87 -20.52 -23.49
CA TYR A 23 -7.90 -20.65 -22.39
C TYR A 23 -8.35 -19.99 -21.08
N ILE A 24 -9.53 -19.35 -21.04
CA ILE A 24 -10.04 -18.66 -19.83
C ILE A 24 -10.15 -19.62 -18.65
N HIS A 25 -10.49 -20.88 -18.92
CA HIS A 25 -10.66 -21.90 -17.89
C HIS A 25 -9.42 -22.09 -17.01
N TYR A 26 -8.20 -21.82 -17.51
CA TYR A 26 -6.97 -21.87 -16.71
C TYR A 26 -6.93 -20.81 -15.61
N PHE A 27 -7.46 -19.62 -15.87
CA PHE A 27 -7.45 -18.52 -14.90
C PHE A 27 -8.46 -18.70 -13.76
N LYS A 28 -9.57 -19.42 -14.04
CA LYS A 28 -10.62 -19.70 -13.05
C LYS A 28 -10.33 -20.91 -12.16
N GLN A 29 -9.32 -21.73 -12.48
CA GLN A 29 -9.00 -22.89 -11.66
C GLN A 29 -8.65 -22.47 -10.21
N PRO A 30 -9.29 -23.05 -9.19
CA PRO A 30 -9.00 -22.70 -7.79
C PRO A 30 -7.65 -23.24 -7.32
N ASN A 31 -7.13 -24.28 -7.96
CA ASN A 31 -5.83 -24.88 -7.68
C ASN A 31 -5.31 -25.66 -8.88
N VAL A 32 -4.00 -25.85 -8.94
CA VAL A 32 -3.30 -26.69 -9.91
C VAL A 32 -2.48 -27.73 -9.15
N ALA A 33 -2.51 -28.98 -9.61
CA ALA A 33 -1.67 -30.04 -9.08
C ALA A 33 -0.33 -30.09 -9.84
N VAL A 34 0.78 -30.12 -9.11
CA VAL A 34 2.14 -30.30 -9.65
C VAL A 34 2.79 -31.43 -8.86
N GLY A 35 2.81 -32.63 -9.46
CA GLY A 35 3.13 -33.87 -8.77
C GLY A 35 2.18 -34.09 -7.58
N LYS A 36 2.74 -34.30 -6.38
CA LYS A 36 1.95 -34.46 -5.14
C LYS A 36 1.52 -33.14 -4.49
N ARG A 37 1.92 -31.98 -5.04
CA ARG A 37 1.65 -30.66 -4.45
C ARG A 37 0.44 -30.01 -5.09
N ARG A 38 -0.45 -29.44 -4.27
CA ARG A 38 -1.55 -28.60 -4.73
C ARG A 38 -1.18 -27.13 -4.55
N LEU A 39 -1.15 -26.37 -5.64
CA LEU A 39 -0.88 -24.94 -5.65
C LEU A 39 -2.20 -24.19 -5.75
N ALA A 40 -2.57 -23.48 -4.68
CA ALA A 40 -3.77 -22.66 -4.69
C ALA A 40 -3.63 -21.44 -5.62
N ASN A 41 -4.74 -21.06 -6.25
CA ASN A 41 -4.80 -19.82 -7.00
C ASN A 41 -4.58 -18.63 -6.06
N ARG A 42 -3.59 -17.80 -6.38
CA ARG A 42 -3.23 -16.60 -5.60
C ARG A 42 -4.24 -15.47 -5.75
N ASN A 43 -5.06 -15.50 -6.79
CA ASN A 43 -6.19 -14.60 -6.91
C ASN A 43 -7.30 -15.07 -5.97
N SER A 44 -7.40 -14.45 -4.80
CA SER A 44 -8.42 -14.80 -3.81
C SER A 44 -9.85 -14.50 -4.28
N LEU A 45 -10.04 -13.65 -5.30
CA LEU A 45 -11.37 -13.35 -5.83
C LEU A 45 -12.06 -14.58 -6.41
N ILE A 46 -11.31 -15.52 -6.99
CA ILE A 46 -11.85 -16.80 -7.50
C ILE A 46 -12.63 -17.59 -6.43
N ARG A 47 -12.32 -17.38 -5.14
CA ARG A 47 -13.03 -18.02 -4.03
C ARG A 47 -13.99 -17.08 -3.28
N ARG A 48 -13.88 -15.76 -3.50
CA ARG A 48 -14.63 -14.73 -2.75
C ARG A 48 -15.80 -14.15 -3.54
N MET A 49 -15.78 -14.26 -4.87
CA MET A 49 -16.78 -13.70 -5.78
C MET A 49 -17.16 -14.77 -6.78
N ALA A 50 -18.46 -15.10 -6.86
CA ALA A 50 -18.95 -16.15 -7.75
C ALA A 50 -18.75 -15.80 -9.23
N GLU A 51 -18.81 -14.50 -9.54
CA GLU A 51 -18.65 -13.90 -10.86
C GLU A 51 -17.19 -13.86 -11.31
N ALA A 52 -16.22 -14.02 -10.40
CA ALA A 52 -14.80 -13.92 -10.74
C ALA A 52 -14.34 -15.10 -11.59
N ASP A 53 -13.68 -14.78 -12.71
CA ASP A 53 -13.21 -15.76 -13.70
C ASP A 53 -11.74 -15.55 -14.11
N GLY A 54 -11.03 -14.59 -13.49
CA GLY A 54 -9.60 -14.43 -13.70
C GLY A 54 -8.99 -13.23 -12.98
N MET A 55 -7.75 -12.83 -13.27
CA MET A 55 -6.79 -13.52 -14.13
C MET A 55 -5.48 -13.78 -13.41
N LYS A 56 -4.68 -12.74 -13.15
CA LYS A 56 -3.29 -12.91 -12.74
C LYS A 56 -2.89 -11.98 -11.60
N THR A 57 -2.21 -12.55 -10.62
CA THR A 57 -1.52 -11.80 -9.56
C THR A 57 -0.03 -11.65 -9.85
N GLY A 58 0.56 -10.53 -9.43
CA GLY A 58 2.00 -10.28 -9.42
C GLY A 58 2.46 -9.70 -8.08
N PHE A 59 3.71 -9.97 -7.71
CA PHE A 59 4.35 -9.37 -6.54
C PHE A 59 5.87 -9.44 -6.69
N VAL A 60 6.51 -8.29 -6.60
CA VAL A 60 7.93 -8.10 -6.25
C VAL A 60 8.01 -6.86 -5.35
N CYS A 61 9.08 -6.76 -4.54
CA CYS A 61 9.17 -5.72 -3.51
C CYS A 61 8.98 -4.31 -4.06
N ASN A 62 9.60 -3.99 -5.18
CA ASN A 62 9.51 -2.67 -5.80
C ASN A 62 8.16 -2.37 -6.45
N SER A 63 7.40 -3.39 -6.88
CA SER A 63 6.10 -3.20 -7.52
C SER A 63 4.92 -3.19 -6.54
N GLY A 64 5.12 -3.70 -5.33
CA GLY A 64 4.02 -4.04 -4.43
C GLY A 64 3.14 -5.18 -4.98
N PHE A 65 1.93 -5.30 -4.43
CA PHE A 65 0.98 -6.35 -4.77
C PHE A 65 0.08 -5.94 -5.94
N ASN A 66 0.12 -6.72 -7.03
CA ASN A 66 -0.54 -6.42 -8.31
C ASN A 66 -1.58 -7.48 -8.67
N LEU A 67 -2.70 -7.08 -9.25
CA LEU A 67 -3.78 -7.97 -9.71
C LEU A 67 -4.45 -7.43 -10.97
N VAL A 68 -4.56 -8.29 -11.97
CA VAL A 68 -5.52 -8.20 -13.06
C VAL A 68 -6.65 -9.16 -12.73
N ALA A 69 -7.82 -8.61 -12.40
CA ALA A 69 -9.02 -9.38 -12.11
C ALA A 69 -10.00 -9.29 -13.27
N SER A 70 -10.73 -10.38 -13.52
CA SER A 70 -11.85 -10.44 -14.44
C SER A 70 -13.05 -11.06 -13.73
N ALA A 71 -14.24 -10.54 -14.04
CA ALA A 71 -15.51 -11.10 -13.58
C ALA A 71 -16.59 -10.92 -14.65
N THR A 72 -17.57 -11.82 -14.65
CA THR A 72 -18.70 -11.79 -15.58
C THR A 72 -20.03 -11.83 -14.84
N GLN A 73 -20.89 -10.84 -15.09
CA GLN A 73 -22.24 -10.76 -14.53
C GLN A 73 -23.25 -10.45 -15.63
N LYS A 74 -24.32 -11.26 -15.73
CA LYS A 74 -25.41 -11.07 -16.71
C LYS A 74 -24.92 -10.86 -18.15
N GLY A 75 -23.95 -11.67 -18.59
CA GLY A 75 -23.37 -11.59 -19.94
C GLY A 75 -22.37 -10.44 -20.16
N ARG A 76 -22.19 -9.53 -19.19
CA ARG A 76 -21.19 -8.45 -19.25
C ARG A 76 -19.94 -8.84 -18.47
N ARG A 77 -18.77 -8.75 -19.11
CA ARG A 77 -17.47 -8.99 -18.49
C ARG A 77 -16.75 -7.68 -18.20
N LEU A 78 -16.12 -7.58 -17.04
CA LEU A 78 -15.30 -6.46 -16.63
C LEU A 78 -13.90 -6.93 -16.23
N VAL A 79 -12.92 -6.06 -16.49
CA VAL A 79 -11.52 -6.24 -16.07
C VAL A 79 -11.14 -5.10 -15.13
N ALA A 80 -10.55 -5.42 -13.99
CA ALA A 80 -9.97 -4.46 -13.06
C ALA A 80 -8.47 -4.70 -12.92
N VAL A 81 -7.67 -3.64 -13.09
CA VAL A 81 -6.20 -3.70 -12.95
C VAL A 81 -5.78 -2.85 -11.76
N VAL A 82 -5.08 -3.47 -10.83
CA VAL A 82 -4.55 -2.86 -9.61
C VAL A 82 -3.04 -3.09 -9.55
N PHE A 83 -2.27 -2.01 -9.49
CA PHE A 83 -0.83 -2.04 -9.23
C PHE A 83 -0.50 -1.35 -7.90
N GLY A 84 0.60 -1.75 -7.26
CA GLY A 84 1.16 -1.02 -6.11
C GLY A 84 0.37 -1.13 -4.80
N ALA A 85 -0.43 -2.18 -4.60
CA ALA A 85 -1.12 -2.35 -3.33
C ALA A 85 -0.13 -2.78 -2.22
N GLN A 86 -0.41 -2.39 -0.98
CA GLN A 86 0.47 -2.64 0.18
C GLN A 86 0.40 -4.08 0.71
N SER A 87 -0.68 -4.81 0.42
CA SER A 87 -0.85 -6.20 0.85
C SER A 87 -1.69 -6.99 -0.15
N GLY A 88 -1.58 -8.33 -0.10
CA GLY A 88 -2.42 -9.22 -0.91
C GLY A 88 -3.92 -9.06 -0.62
N LYS A 89 -4.30 -8.72 0.63
CA LYS A 89 -5.69 -8.42 1.01
C LYS A 89 -6.15 -7.09 0.42
N ALA A 90 -5.39 -6.02 0.63
CA ALA A 90 -5.74 -4.68 0.11
C ALA A 90 -5.91 -4.69 -1.41
N ARG A 91 -5.02 -5.39 -2.12
CA ARG A 91 -5.12 -5.63 -3.56
C ARG A 91 -6.45 -6.27 -3.97
N ALA A 92 -6.85 -7.34 -3.27
CA ALA A 92 -8.07 -8.08 -3.59
C ALA A 92 -9.31 -7.25 -3.27
N ASP A 93 -9.32 -6.55 -2.13
CA ASP A 93 -10.44 -5.70 -1.72
C ASP A 93 -10.64 -4.54 -2.70
N LEU A 94 -9.56 -3.90 -3.17
CA LEU A 94 -9.63 -2.84 -4.18
C LEU A 94 -10.14 -3.36 -5.54
N ALA A 95 -9.64 -4.52 -5.99
CA ALA A 95 -10.11 -5.11 -7.24
C ALA A 95 -11.59 -5.51 -7.17
N GLN A 96 -12.04 -6.07 -6.05
CA GLN A 96 -13.45 -6.37 -5.81
C GLN A 96 -14.30 -5.09 -5.84
N LEU A 97 -13.86 -4.01 -5.18
CA LEU A 97 -14.55 -2.72 -5.19
C LEU A 97 -14.71 -2.17 -6.60
N LEU A 98 -13.63 -2.18 -7.41
CA LEU A 98 -13.66 -1.69 -8.80
C LEU A 98 -14.60 -2.52 -9.68
N LEU A 99 -14.62 -3.84 -9.52
CA LEU A 99 -15.53 -4.71 -10.28
C LEU A 99 -16.99 -4.45 -9.89
N VAL A 100 -17.29 -4.37 -8.59
CA VAL A 100 -18.65 -4.10 -8.09
C VAL A 100 -19.14 -2.74 -8.58
N ASP A 101 -18.34 -1.66 -8.42
CA ASP A 101 -18.67 -0.33 -8.95
C ASP A 101 -18.84 -0.34 -10.48
N GLY A 102 -18.00 -1.09 -11.20
CA GLY A 102 -18.13 -1.23 -12.65
C GLY A 102 -19.44 -1.91 -13.08
N PHE A 103 -19.95 -2.87 -12.29
CA PHE A 103 -21.21 -3.56 -12.57
C PHE A 103 -22.45 -2.74 -12.20
N THR A 104 -22.40 -1.91 -11.15
CA THR A 104 -23.50 -0.98 -10.83
C THR A 104 -23.67 0.08 -11.92
N ARG A 105 -22.58 0.46 -12.56
CA ARG A 105 -22.59 1.33 -13.74
C ARG A 105 -22.99 0.53 -14.97
N GLY A 106 -24.16 0.80 -15.57
CA GLY A 106 -24.59 0.18 -16.83
C GLY A 106 -23.58 0.33 -17.98
N PRO A 107 -23.68 -0.51 -19.03
CA PRO A 107 -22.90 -0.32 -20.25
C PRO A 107 -23.22 1.07 -20.84
N ASN A 108 -22.20 1.84 -21.15
CA ASN A 108 -22.33 3.18 -21.72
C ASN A 108 -21.27 3.32 -22.82
N ASP A 109 -21.72 3.40 -24.06
CA ASP A 109 -20.88 3.48 -25.26
C ASP A 109 -20.18 4.85 -25.41
N ALA A 110 -20.61 5.87 -24.64
CA ALA A 110 -19.94 7.16 -24.58
C ALA A 110 -18.66 7.16 -23.72
N ARG A 111 -18.34 6.04 -23.04
CA ARG A 111 -17.07 5.95 -22.29
C ARG A 111 -15.89 5.79 -23.25
N PRO A 112 -14.77 6.48 -23.00
CA PRO A 112 -13.56 6.29 -23.79
C PRO A 112 -13.15 4.82 -23.82
N ARG A 113 -12.81 4.33 -25.02
CA ARG A 113 -12.22 3.00 -25.16
C ARG A 113 -10.85 3.01 -24.49
N ILE A 114 -10.44 1.87 -23.94
CA ILE A 114 -9.11 1.77 -23.34
C ILE A 114 -7.98 2.12 -24.32
N SER A 115 -8.17 1.81 -25.60
CA SER A 115 -7.24 2.15 -26.67
C SER A 115 -7.09 3.66 -26.87
N SER A 116 -8.13 4.45 -26.61
CA SER A 116 -8.11 5.92 -26.75
C SER A 116 -7.58 6.64 -25.50
N LEU A 117 -7.40 5.95 -24.37
CA LEU A 117 -6.70 6.53 -23.23
C LEU A 117 -5.23 6.70 -23.60
N ALA A 118 -4.61 7.84 -23.30
CA ALA A 118 -3.17 8.00 -23.43
C ALA A 118 -2.48 7.56 -22.13
N ASN A 119 -1.33 6.89 -22.23
CA ASN A 119 -0.43 6.81 -21.09
C ASN A 119 0.09 8.23 -20.81
N GLN A 120 0.15 8.63 -19.54
CA GLN A 120 0.80 9.88 -19.17
C GLN A 120 2.27 9.84 -19.60
N SER A 121 2.81 10.97 -20.08
CA SER A 121 4.20 11.03 -20.50
C SER A 121 5.10 10.71 -19.30
N LEU A 122 6.04 9.78 -19.53
CA LEU A 122 6.91 9.20 -18.50
C LEU A 122 7.90 10.19 -17.87
N GLY A 123 7.84 11.49 -18.16
CA GLY A 123 8.80 12.52 -17.74
C GLY A 123 9.19 12.43 -16.27
N THR A 124 8.41 13.05 -15.38
CA THR A 124 8.69 13.15 -13.93
C THR A 124 8.15 11.97 -13.11
N LEU A 125 7.44 11.02 -13.73
CA LEU A 125 6.77 9.91 -13.04
C LEU A 125 7.63 8.64 -13.06
N VAL A 126 8.56 8.55 -12.11
CA VAL A 126 9.25 7.29 -11.79
C VAL A 126 8.26 6.40 -11.02
N PRO A 127 7.99 5.15 -11.45
CA PRO A 127 7.14 4.25 -10.69
C PRO A 127 7.66 4.11 -9.25
N THR A 128 6.78 4.37 -8.28
CA THR A 128 7.13 4.33 -6.86
C THR A 128 7.71 2.99 -6.46
N ASP A 129 8.92 2.98 -5.90
CA ASP A 129 9.50 1.77 -5.32
C ASP A 129 8.82 1.44 -3.99
N MET A 130 8.06 0.34 -3.99
CA MET A 130 7.29 -0.13 -2.84
C MET A 130 8.11 -0.97 -1.84
N THR A 131 9.42 -1.15 -2.06
CA THR A 131 10.25 -2.06 -1.25
C THR A 131 10.22 -1.71 0.23
N ALA A 132 10.27 -0.42 0.55
CA ALA A 132 10.26 0.07 1.92
C ALA A 132 8.93 -0.19 2.64
N SER A 133 7.81 -0.07 1.92
CA SER A 133 6.47 -0.25 2.50
C SER A 133 6.02 -1.70 2.54
N VAL A 134 6.55 -2.55 1.66
CA VAL A 134 6.05 -3.93 1.47
C VAL A 134 7.02 -5.02 1.95
N CYS A 135 8.34 -4.85 1.78
CA CYS A 135 9.32 -5.91 2.06
C CYS A 135 10.21 -5.68 3.28
N LYS A 136 10.28 -4.46 3.82
CA LYS A 136 11.02 -4.19 5.06
C LYS A 136 10.03 -4.19 6.24
N LYS A 137 10.01 -5.25 7.04
CA LYS A 137 9.12 -5.34 8.22
C LYS A 137 9.40 -4.23 9.24
N LYS A 138 8.55 -3.20 9.28
CA LYS A 138 7.97 -2.50 10.46
C LYS A 138 7.03 -1.39 9.95
N PRO A 139 6.17 -0.77 10.79
CA PRO A 139 4.84 -0.30 10.38
C PRO A 139 4.93 0.54 9.11
N VAL A 140 3.89 0.42 8.25
CA VAL A 140 3.75 1.08 6.93
C VAL A 140 4.10 2.57 6.97
N VAL A 141 4.13 3.15 8.17
CA VAL A 141 4.66 4.48 8.49
C VAL A 141 5.59 4.37 9.69
N THR A 142 6.84 4.80 9.55
CA THR A 142 7.77 4.91 10.69
C THR A 142 7.37 6.12 11.52
N LEU A 143 6.86 5.88 12.73
CA LEU A 143 6.52 6.96 13.64
C LEU A 143 7.79 7.65 14.12
N VAL A 144 7.82 8.97 14.01
CA VAL A 144 8.91 9.78 14.58
C VAL A 144 8.75 9.80 16.09
N SER A 145 9.87 9.64 16.80
CA SER A 145 9.86 9.76 18.24
C SER A 145 9.71 11.24 18.60
N PRO A 146 8.75 11.63 19.46
CA PRO A 146 8.59 13.00 19.92
C PRO A 146 9.88 13.62 20.47
N HIS A 147 10.75 12.81 21.09
CA HIS A 147 12.05 13.23 21.62
C HIS A 147 13.07 13.65 20.55
N LYS A 148 12.82 13.34 19.27
CA LYS A 148 13.66 13.74 18.13
C LYS A 148 13.13 14.98 17.42
N LEU A 149 12.00 15.53 17.88
CA LEU A 149 11.40 16.73 17.34
C LEU A 149 12.03 17.94 18.03
N GLY A 150 12.47 18.91 17.24
CA GLY A 150 13.13 20.12 17.72
C GLY A 150 13.04 21.22 16.66
N GLY A 151 13.44 22.42 17.07
CA GLY A 151 13.35 23.61 16.21
C GLY A 151 11.91 24.00 15.87
N TRP A 152 11.77 24.87 14.87
CA TRP A 152 10.47 25.25 14.34
C TRP A 152 9.96 24.20 13.37
N GLY A 153 8.64 24.18 13.20
CA GLY A 153 7.98 23.22 12.32
C GLY A 153 6.59 23.63 11.92
N ILE A 154 5.90 22.72 11.24
CA ILE A 154 4.50 22.86 10.86
C ILE A 154 3.76 21.53 11.08
N SER A 155 2.47 21.63 11.37
CA SER A 155 1.52 20.54 11.41
C SER A 155 0.54 20.67 10.26
N LEU A 156 0.38 19.59 9.49
CA LEU A 156 -0.56 19.49 8.39
C LEU A 156 -1.86 18.79 8.81
N GLY A 157 -2.10 18.67 10.11
CA GLY A 157 -3.35 18.15 10.68
C GLY A 157 -3.21 16.78 11.33
N SER A 158 -4.33 16.32 11.87
CA SER A 158 -4.47 15.09 12.65
C SER A 158 -5.37 14.08 11.94
N TYR A 159 -5.06 12.80 12.16
CA TYR A 159 -5.69 11.68 11.46
C TYR A 159 -5.91 10.49 12.39
N GLU A 160 -6.95 9.71 12.10
CA GLU A 160 -7.30 8.52 12.87
C GLU A 160 -6.23 7.41 12.78
N THR A 161 -5.53 7.30 11.64
CA THR A 161 -4.54 6.24 11.39
C THR A 161 -3.23 6.81 10.88
N ALA A 162 -2.12 6.13 11.21
CA ALA A 162 -0.77 6.53 10.77
C ALA A 162 -0.67 6.59 9.24
N GLN A 163 -1.33 5.66 8.55
CA GLN A 163 -1.35 5.57 7.09
C GLN A 163 -2.09 6.75 6.44
N LYS A 164 -3.22 7.18 7.01
CA LYS A 164 -3.94 8.38 6.54
C LYS A 164 -3.06 9.63 6.73
N ALA A 165 -2.37 9.73 7.87
CA ALA A 165 -1.43 10.83 8.13
C ALA A 165 -0.25 10.86 7.14
N ASP A 166 0.39 9.71 6.87
CA ASP A 166 1.50 9.61 5.92
C ASP A 166 1.07 9.90 4.48
N MET A 167 -0.11 9.41 4.07
CA MET A 167 -0.67 9.70 2.75
C MET A 167 -0.96 11.19 2.58
N ALA A 168 -1.56 11.84 3.58
CA ALA A 168 -1.83 13.27 3.54
C ALA A 168 -0.54 14.11 3.59
N LEU A 169 0.46 13.69 4.38
CA LEU A 169 1.78 14.31 4.43
C LEU A 169 2.46 14.25 3.05
N ARG A 170 2.55 13.05 2.46
CA ARG A 170 3.17 12.86 1.14
C ARG A 170 2.41 13.58 0.04
N GLY A 171 1.08 13.54 0.06
CA GLY A 171 0.24 14.24 -0.92
C GLY A 171 0.50 15.75 -0.93
N ARG A 172 0.73 16.36 0.23
CA ARG A 172 1.00 17.80 0.36
C ARG A 172 2.45 18.18 0.07
N LEU A 173 3.40 17.33 0.44
CA LEU A 173 4.82 17.53 0.13
C LEU A 173 5.15 17.29 -1.36
N LEU A 174 4.29 16.58 -2.08
CA LEU A 174 4.43 16.31 -3.51
C LEU A 174 3.60 17.26 -4.39
N SER A 175 2.96 18.29 -3.79
CA SER A 175 2.21 19.31 -4.54
C SER A 175 3.14 20.09 -5.48
N PRO A 176 2.66 20.57 -6.66
CA PRO A 176 3.48 21.26 -7.66
C PRO A 176 4.17 22.54 -7.16
N SER A 177 3.73 23.06 -6.01
CA SER A 177 4.20 24.30 -5.40
C SER A 177 5.65 24.23 -4.89
N GLY A 178 6.32 23.06 -4.94
CA GLY A 178 7.78 22.96 -4.97
C GLY A 178 8.52 23.57 -3.78
N MET A 179 7.86 23.72 -2.62
CA MET A 179 8.50 24.28 -1.43
C MET A 179 9.53 23.27 -0.90
N ILE A 180 10.80 23.53 -1.18
CA ILE A 180 11.92 22.75 -0.62
C ILE A 180 11.98 23.07 0.87
N LEU A 181 11.29 22.27 1.67
CA LEU A 181 11.45 22.30 3.11
C LEU A 181 12.80 21.67 3.44
N ALA A 182 13.76 22.49 3.88
CA ALA A 182 15.09 22.04 4.30
C ALA A 182 15.07 21.14 5.57
N GLY A 183 13.88 20.95 6.16
CA GLY A 183 13.68 20.18 7.38
C GLY A 183 13.35 18.71 7.15
N SER A 184 12.97 18.04 8.23
CA SER A 184 12.54 16.65 8.23
C SER A 184 11.03 16.54 8.33
N ALA A 185 10.44 15.54 7.67
CA ALA A 185 9.00 15.31 7.68
C ALA A 185 8.65 13.88 8.12
N GLY A 186 7.50 13.70 8.76
CA GLY A 186 7.10 12.41 9.28
C GLY A 186 5.78 12.42 10.06
N VAL A 187 5.38 11.23 10.49
CA VAL A 187 4.14 11.03 11.25
C VAL A 187 4.46 10.80 12.72
N MET A 188 3.86 11.58 13.59
CA MET A 188 3.99 11.43 15.04
C MET A 188 2.67 10.94 15.66
N LYS A 189 2.76 10.22 16.77
CA LYS A 189 1.58 9.88 17.58
C LYS A 189 1.20 11.10 18.43
N LEU A 190 -0.09 11.44 18.48
CA LEU A 190 -0.59 12.55 19.29
C LEU A 190 -1.03 12.05 20.69
N PRO A 191 -0.98 12.90 21.74
CA PRO A 191 -1.58 12.60 23.03
C PRO A 191 -3.09 12.33 22.89
N GLY A 192 -3.59 11.26 23.53
CA GLY A 192 -4.97 10.78 23.34
C GLY A 192 -5.06 9.70 22.26
N SER A 193 -5.73 9.99 21.15
CA SER A 193 -5.89 9.08 20.00
C SER A 193 -5.66 9.81 18.67
N GLY A 194 -4.88 9.19 17.78
CA GLY A 194 -4.61 9.72 16.43
C GLY A 194 -3.13 9.99 16.13
N TYR A 195 -2.91 10.53 14.94
CA TYR A 195 -1.59 10.70 14.32
C TYR A 195 -1.49 12.07 13.64
N GLY A 196 -0.40 12.79 13.89
CA GLY A 196 -0.12 14.09 13.28
C GLY A 196 0.84 13.95 12.11
N ALA A 197 0.55 14.65 11.02
CA ALA A 197 1.48 14.85 9.91
C ALA A 197 2.31 16.12 10.18
N VAL A 198 3.62 16.00 10.37
CA VAL A 198 4.46 17.11 10.82
C VAL A 198 5.74 17.26 10.00
N VAL A 199 6.23 18.51 9.92
CA VAL A 199 7.57 18.87 9.46
C VAL A 199 8.26 19.63 10.58
N TRP A 200 9.54 19.34 10.83
CA TRP A 200 10.33 19.96 11.91
C TRP A 200 11.77 20.20 11.45
N ASN A 201 12.58 20.86 12.28
CA ASN A 201 13.93 21.34 11.93
C ASN A 201 13.93 22.27 10.71
N ILE A 202 12.88 23.09 10.55
CA ILE A 202 12.89 24.25 9.67
C ILE A 202 13.05 25.51 10.53
N ASP A 203 13.41 26.63 9.92
CA ASP A 203 13.50 27.90 10.63
C ASP A 203 12.11 28.56 10.78
N GLN A 204 12.05 29.60 11.61
CA GLN A 204 10.80 30.32 11.90
C GLN A 204 10.19 30.96 10.65
N ALA A 205 11.01 31.56 9.79
CA ALA A 205 10.55 32.24 8.59
C ALA A 205 9.96 31.25 7.57
N GLN A 206 10.60 30.09 7.44
CA GLN A 206 10.13 28.96 6.65
C GLN A 206 8.82 28.41 7.19
N SER A 207 8.68 28.20 8.50
CA SER A 207 7.42 27.73 9.09
C SER A 207 6.25 28.67 8.81
N LEU A 208 6.47 29.98 8.99
CA LEU A 208 5.46 31.01 8.79
C LEU A 208 5.03 31.11 7.32
N SER A 209 6.00 31.24 6.41
CA SER A 209 5.74 31.35 4.97
C SER A 209 5.08 30.08 4.41
N THR A 210 5.52 28.90 4.85
CA THR A 210 4.94 27.61 4.41
C THR A 210 3.48 27.47 4.84
N CYS A 211 3.16 27.78 6.10
CA CYS A 211 1.77 27.71 6.55
C CYS A 211 0.89 28.81 5.99
N ALA A 212 1.43 29.98 5.64
CA ALA A 212 0.67 31.00 4.93
C ALA A 212 0.27 30.49 3.54
N HIS A 213 1.22 29.95 2.78
CA HIS A 213 0.97 29.38 1.47
C HIS A 213 -0.07 28.25 1.49
N PHE A 214 0.06 27.28 2.41
CA PHE A 214 -0.95 26.21 2.51
C PHE A 214 -2.34 26.74 2.85
N ARG A 215 -2.45 27.78 3.68
CA ARG A 215 -3.74 28.40 4.00
C ARG A 215 -4.37 29.12 2.80
N GLU A 216 -3.57 29.74 1.95
CA GLU A 216 -4.05 30.33 0.68
C GLU A 216 -4.61 29.27 -0.28
N GLU A 217 -4.01 28.07 -0.30
CA GLU A 217 -4.52 26.91 -1.06
C GLU A 217 -5.73 26.21 -0.39
N GLY A 218 -6.26 26.74 0.71
CA GLY A 218 -7.36 26.12 1.47
C GLY A 218 -6.96 24.85 2.22
N VAL A 219 -5.65 24.61 2.40
CA VAL A 219 -5.10 23.46 3.09
C VAL A 219 -4.80 23.81 4.55
N TYR A 220 -5.22 22.93 5.46
CA TYR A 220 -4.91 23.09 6.88
C TYR A 220 -3.39 23.05 7.14
N CYS A 221 -2.88 24.11 7.78
CA CYS A 221 -1.51 24.18 8.28
C CYS A 221 -1.45 25.01 9.56
N ASN A 222 -0.77 24.50 10.59
CA ASN A 222 -0.48 25.24 11.80
C ASN A 222 1.03 25.26 12.08
N VAL A 223 1.55 26.41 12.52
CA VAL A 223 2.96 26.55 12.88
C VAL A 223 3.19 25.88 14.22
N MET A 224 4.27 25.10 14.31
CA MET A 224 4.72 24.45 15.53
C MET A 224 5.96 25.16 16.06
N MET A 225 5.86 25.65 17.30
CA MET A 225 6.97 26.28 18.01
C MET A 225 7.84 25.21 18.68
N PRO A 226 9.13 25.49 18.95
CA PRO A 226 10.03 24.55 19.65
C PRO A 226 9.45 24.02 20.97
N GLU A 227 8.76 24.87 21.73
CA GLU A 227 8.11 24.53 23.00
C GLU A 227 6.94 23.57 22.79
N THR A 228 6.25 23.66 21.64
CA THR A 228 5.13 22.79 21.28
C THR A 228 5.60 21.34 21.11
N PHE A 229 6.74 21.13 20.42
CA PHE A 229 7.33 19.81 20.28
C PHE A 229 7.80 19.25 21.63
N THR A 230 8.37 20.11 22.47
CA THR A 230 8.82 19.75 23.83
C THR A 230 7.65 19.32 24.71
N ALA A 231 6.52 20.04 24.65
CA ALA A 231 5.30 19.71 25.39
C ALA A 231 4.69 18.36 24.94
N ILE A 232 4.59 18.11 23.64
CA ILE A 232 4.10 16.82 23.10
C ILE A 232 5.01 15.67 23.56
N SER A 233 6.31 15.90 23.58
CA SER A 233 7.28 14.92 24.04
C SER A 233 7.17 14.60 25.53
N ALA A 234 6.74 15.54 26.36
CA ALA A 234 6.56 15.33 27.79
C ALA A 234 5.29 14.52 28.12
N LEU A 235 4.26 14.61 27.28
CA LEU A 235 2.95 13.96 27.47
C LEU A 235 2.91 12.49 27.01
N LEU A 236 3.94 12.01 26.30
CA LEU A 236 3.98 10.65 25.74
C LEU A 236 4.94 9.75 26.52
N PRO A 237 4.57 8.47 26.79
CA PRO A 237 5.39 7.56 27.56
C PRO A 237 6.72 7.27 26.84
N LYS A 238 7.84 7.32 27.59
CA LYS A 238 9.17 6.99 27.05
C LYS A 238 9.20 5.54 26.53
N PRO A 239 9.80 5.27 25.37
CA PRO A 239 9.87 3.91 24.83
C PRO A 239 10.69 2.99 25.77
N PRO A 240 10.30 1.71 25.93
CA PRO A 240 11.04 0.78 26.76
C PRO A 240 12.42 0.50 26.15
N LEU A 241 13.46 0.56 26.99
CA LEU A 241 14.81 0.09 26.66
C LEU A 241 14.73 -1.38 26.25
N LYS A 242 15.12 -1.72 25.01
CA LYS A 242 15.04 -3.09 24.51
C LYS A 242 16.11 -3.97 25.19
N ALA A 243 15.68 -5.00 25.90
CA ALA A 243 16.55 -6.07 26.39
C ALA A 243 17.03 -6.97 25.22
N GLU A 244 18.33 -7.21 25.14
CA GLU A 244 18.94 -8.21 24.23
C GLU A 244 18.55 -9.63 24.67
N LYS A 245 18.16 -10.48 23.72
CA LYS A 245 17.87 -11.90 23.98
C LYS A 245 19.16 -12.72 23.95
N PRO A 246 19.38 -13.66 24.90
CA PRO A 246 20.56 -14.52 24.88
C PRO A 246 20.46 -15.60 23.80
N ARG A 247 21.61 -15.89 23.21
CA ARG A 247 21.86 -16.90 22.16
C ARG A 247 21.82 -18.30 22.80
N ALA A 248 20.91 -19.17 22.35
CA ALA A 248 20.85 -20.55 22.83
C ALA A 248 22.06 -21.34 22.31
N GLN A 249 22.90 -21.83 23.23
CA GLN A 249 23.91 -22.86 23.00
C GLN A 249 23.23 -24.23 22.96
N GLY A 250 23.60 -25.05 21.97
CA GLY A 250 23.22 -26.45 21.90
C GLY A 250 24.02 -27.28 22.91
N SER A 251 23.38 -28.29 23.48
CA SER A 251 24.05 -29.37 24.20
C SER A 251 23.36 -30.69 23.89
N ASP A 252 24.17 -31.63 23.42
CA ASP A 252 23.87 -33.03 23.17
C ASP A 252 23.27 -33.75 24.38
N GLY A 253 22.40 -34.74 24.11
CA GLY A 253 21.78 -35.56 25.14
C GLY A 253 21.00 -36.73 24.57
N VAL A 254 21.71 -37.77 24.15
CA VAL A 254 21.19 -39.10 23.79
C VAL A 254 20.35 -39.68 24.94
N LYS A 255 19.15 -40.22 24.66
CA LYS A 255 18.66 -41.47 25.28
C LYS A 255 17.50 -42.12 24.49
N SER A 256 17.80 -43.36 24.08
CA SER A 256 16.95 -44.42 23.56
C SER A 256 15.79 -44.79 24.51
N LYS A 257 14.62 -45.18 23.95
CA LYS A 257 13.91 -46.44 24.26
C LYS A 257 12.61 -46.65 23.45
N THR A 258 12.67 -47.69 22.60
CA THR A 258 11.68 -48.78 22.34
C THR A 258 10.20 -48.49 22.03
N LYS A 259 9.79 -48.91 20.82
CA LYS A 259 8.42 -49.25 20.36
C LYS A 259 7.78 -50.40 21.17
N PRO A 260 6.44 -50.54 21.07
CA PRO A 260 5.91 -51.80 20.57
C PRO A 260 4.92 -51.62 19.39
N ARG A 261 4.99 -52.60 18.47
CA ARG A 261 3.99 -52.89 17.44
C ARG A 261 2.74 -53.48 18.11
N ALA A 262 1.56 -53.10 17.64
CA ALA A 262 0.37 -53.97 17.67
C ALA A 262 -0.46 -53.76 16.40
N LYS A 263 -0.86 -54.89 15.81
CA LYS A 263 -1.66 -55.05 14.59
C LYS A 263 -3.13 -54.73 14.87
N LYS A 264 -3.77 -53.98 13.97
CA LYS A 264 -4.97 -54.36 13.18
C LYS A 264 -5.26 -53.24 12.19
#